data_AF-A0A7W0ZME3-F1
#
_entry.id   AF-A0A7W0ZME3-F1
#
_cell.length_a   1.000
_cell.length_b   1.000
_cell.length_c   1.000
_cell.angle_alpha   90.00
_cell.angle_beta   90.00
_cell.angle_gamma   90.00
#
_symmetry.space_group_name_H-M   'P 1'
#
loop_
_entity.id
_entity.type
_entity.pdbx_description
1 polymer ?
#
loop_
_entity_poly.entity_id
_entity_poly.type
_entity_poly.pdbx_seq_one_letter_code
_entity_poly.pdbx_strand_id
1 'polypeptide(L)' 'MADELITQSAAARLRGVTLAAINDLIRRGRIRSREEYGKVLVYRADVEDFVPVRAGWPKGKPRKQATATSKKRGSKK' A
#
# COMPACT_ATOMS: atom_id res chain seq x y z
N MET A 1 7.89 15.89 22.65
CA MET A 1 6.96 15.88 21.50
C MET A 1 6.72 14.42 21.19
N ALA A 2 5.49 13.93 21.37
CA ALA A 2 5.18 12.50 21.22
C ALA A 2 5.08 12.17 19.74
N ASP A 3 6.06 11.46 19.22
CA ASP A 3 5.99 10.80 17.92
C ASP A 3 4.96 9.67 17.98
N GLU A 4 3.70 10.00 17.69
CA GLU A 4 2.62 9.02 17.71
C GLU A 4 2.82 7.98 16.59
N LEU A 5 3.23 6.78 16.98
CA LEU A 5 3.35 5.61 16.12
C LEU A 5 1.96 5.03 15.87
N ILE A 6 1.52 5.03 14.62
CA ILE A 6 0.23 4.51 14.20
C ILE A 6 0.41 3.30 13.28
N THR A 7 -0.61 2.45 13.21
CA THR A 7 -0.59 1.32 12.26
C THR A 7 -0.74 1.81 10.82
N GLN A 8 -0.28 1.01 9.85
CA GLN A 8 -0.45 1.34 8.42
C GLN A 8 -1.92 1.55 8.03
N SER A 9 -2.84 0.81 8.66
CA SER A 9 -4.29 0.94 8.42
C SER A 9 -4.84 2.25 8.98
N ALA A 10 -4.39 2.68 10.15
CA ALA A 10 -4.74 3.99 10.70
C ALA A 10 -4.19 5.13 9.82
N ALA A 11 -2.94 5.04 9.40
CA ALA A 11 -2.30 5.99 8.49
C ALA A 11 -3.05 6.12 7.15
N ALA A 12 -3.47 4.98 6.58
CA ALA A 12 -4.26 4.94 5.35
C ALA A 12 -5.60 5.67 5.53
N ARG A 13 -6.29 5.45 6.65
CA ARG A 13 -7.56 6.12 6.97
C ARG A 13 -7.41 7.62 7.20
N LEU A 14 -6.39 8.04 7.94
CA LEU A 14 -6.09 9.46 8.18
C LEU A 14 -5.87 10.23 6.88
N ARG A 15 -5.15 9.63 5.93
CA ARG A 15 -4.81 10.26 4.65
C ARG A 15 -5.85 10.01 3.54
N GLY A 16 -6.84 9.14 3.77
CA GLY A 16 -7.81 8.72 2.76
C GLY A 16 -7.18 7.96 1.56
N VAL A 17 -6.07 7.26 1.78
CA VAL A 17 -5.37 6.49 0.75
C VAL A 17 -5.48 4.98 0.99
N THR A 18 -5.04 4.19 0.01
CA THR A 18 -5.01 2.73 0.17
C THR A 18 -3.83 2.30 1.04
N LEU A 19 -3.98 1.15 1.71
CA LEU A 19 -2.91 0.54 2.50
C LEU A 19 -1.68 0.20 1.64
N ALA A 20 -1.91 -0.16 0.37
CA ALA A 20 -0.86 -0.38 -0.63
C ALA A 20 -0.08 0.90 -0.93
N ALA A 21 -0.72 2.07 -0.93
CA ALA A 21 -0.03 3.35 -1.11
C ALA A 21 0.89 3.63 0.09
N ILE A 22 0.42 3.44 1.33
CA ILE A 22 1.27 3.57 2.52
C ILE A 22 2.45 2.59 2.47
N ASN A 23 2.20 1.34 2.08
CA ASN A 23 3.26 0.34 1.94
C ASN A 23 4.30 0.75 0.88
N ASP A 24 3.85 1.26 -0.27
CA ASP A 24 4.74 1.81 -1.30
C ASP A 24 5.58 2.98 -0.76
N LEU A 25 5.01 3.86 0.06
CA LEU A 25 5.76 4.95 0.70
C LEU A 25 6.83 4.45 1.67
N ILE A 26 6.52 3.42 2.46
CA ILE A 26 7.48 2.77 3.34
C ILE A 26 8.61 2.14 2.51
N ARG A 27 8.26 1.38 1.47
CA ARG A 27 9.24 0.70 0.59
C ARG A 27 10.16 1.67 -0.13
N ARG A 28 9.66 2.87 -0.47
CA ARG A 28 10.44 3.95 -1.08
C ARG A 28 11.23 4.77 -0.06
N GLY A 29 11.11 4.51 1.24
CA GLY A 29 11.76 5.27 2.31
C GLY A 29 11.26 6.71 2.41
N ARG A 30 10.02 6.99 1.99
CA ARG A 30 9.43 8.35 1.98
C ARG A 30 8.79 8.73 3.31
N ILE A 31 8.39 7.73 4.09
CA ILE A 31 7.88 7.90 5.46
C ILE A 31 8.65 6.98 6.38
N ARG A 32 8.88 7.41 7.63
CA ARG A 32 9.56 6.57 8.60
C ARG A 32 8.61 5.48 9.08
N SER A 33 9.14 4.27 9.23
CA SER A 33 8.45 3.14 9.81
C SER A 33 9.30 2.49 10.87
N ARG A 34 8.67 1.98 11.92
CA ARG A 34 9.30 1.22 12.99
C ARG A 34 8.58 -0.11 13.13
N GLU A 35 9.34 -1.19 13.13
CA GLU A 35 8.79 -2.49 13.48
C GLU A 35 8.81 -2.66 14.99
N GLU A 36 7.64 -2.82 15.59
CA GLU A 36 7.50 -3.14 17.01
C GLU A 36 6.58 -4.36 17.15
N TYR A 37 7.02 -5.35 17.94
CA TYR A 37 6.24 -6.57 18.21
C TYR A 37 5.77 -7.30 16.93
N GLY A 38 6.60 -7.31 15.88
CA GLY A 38 6.27 -7.94 14.58
C GLY A 38 5.21 -7.19 13.78
N LYS A 39 4.88 -5.95 14.16
CA LYS A 39 3.97 -5.07 13.43
C LYS A 39 4.73 -3.83 12.96
N VAL A 40 4.56 -3.50 11.68
CA VAL A 40 5.12 -2.29 11.11
C VAL A 40 4.21 -1.11 11.44
N LEU A 41 4.72 -0.20 12.26
CA LEU A 41 4.12 1.07 12.62
C LEU A 41 4.76 2.19 11.81
N VAL A 42 4.02 3.26 11.57
CA VAL A 42 4.47 4.45 10.84
C VAL A 42 4.30 5.68 11.71
N TYR A 43 5.21 6.63 11.55
CA TYR A 43 5.14 7.89 12.27
C TYR A 43 4.00 8.73 11.71
N ARG A 44 3.06 9.12 12.58
CA ARG A 44 1.89 9.89 12.18
C ARG A 44 2.26 11.21 11.49
N ALA A 45 3.22 11.94 12.06
CA ALA A 45 3.70 13.21 11.52
C ALA A 45 4.21 13.07 10.07
N ASP A 46 5.04 12.06 9.78
CA ASP A 46 5.54 11.82 8.41
C ASP A 46 4.41 11.49 7.43
N VAL A 47 3.34 10.83 7.87
CA VAL A 47 2.18 10.51 7.02
C VAL A 47 1.36 11.75 6.70
N GLU A 48 1.19 12.64 7.69
CA GLU A 48 0.47 13.91 7.56
C GLU A 48 1.24 14.91 6.70
N ASP A 49 2.57 15.02 6.89
CA ASP A 49 3.46 15.90 6.12
C ASP A 49 3.72 15.40 4.68
N PHE A 50 3.49 14.12 4.40
CA PHE A 50 3.78 13.59 3.07
C PHE A 50 2.77 14.09 2.02
N VAL A 51 3.14 15.16 1.32
CA VAL A 51 2.44 15.69 0.15
C VAL A 51 2.80 14.84 -1.07
N PRO A 52 1.83 14.16 -1.71
CA PRO A 52 2.11 13.40 -2.92
C PRO A 52 2.36 14.40 -4.05
N VAL A 53 3.59 14.48 -4.54
CA VAL A 53 3.86 15.15 -5.81
C VAL A 53 3.03 14.40 -6.86
N ARG A 54 2.08 15.10 -7.49
CA ARG A 54 1.27 14.58 -8.60
C ARG A 54 2.24 14.10 -9.70
N ALA A 55 2.63 12.84 -9.66
CA ALA A 55 3.26 12.19 -10.79
C ALA A 55 2.18 12.15 -11.88
N GLY A 56 2.42 12.83 -13.00
CA GLY A 56 1.49 12.89 -14.12
C GLY A 56 0.94 11.50 -14.44
N TRP A 57 -0.37 11.40 -14.60
CA TRP A 57 -1.08 10.15 -14.84
C TRP A 57 -0.64 9.56 -16.19
N PRO A 58 0.05 8.40 -16.27
CA PRO A 58 0.12 7.69 -17.53
C PRO A 58 -1.28 7.15 -17.82
N LYS A 59 -1.99 7.78 -18.77
CA LYS A 59 -3.24 7.25 -19.30
C LYS A 59 -2.98 5.85 -19.87
N GLY A 60 -3.64 4.85 -19.27
CA GLY A 60 -3.83 3.54 -19.88
C GLY A 60 -2.74 2.51 -19.61
N LYS A 61 -3.01 1.60 -18.68
CA LYS A 61 -2.74 0.18 -18.95
C LYS A 61 -4.06 -0.57 -18.81
N PRO A 62 -4.58 -1.20 -19.88
CA PRO A 62 -5.74 -2.04 -19.76
C PRO A 62 -5.41 -3.17 -18.78
N ARG A 63 -6.19 -3.25 -17.72
CA ARG A 63 -6.21 -4.39 -16.80
C ARG A 63 -6.46 -5.61 -17.67
N LYS A 64 -5.44 -6.43 -17.92
CA LYS A 64 -5.63 -7.75 -18.55
C LYS A 64 -6.55 -8.51 -17.59
N GLN A 65 -7.82 -8.57 -17.94
CA GLN A 65 -8.79 -9.43 -17.30
C GLN A 65 -8.22 -10.83 -17.43
N ALA A 66 -7.92 -11.46 -16.30
CA ALA A 66 -7.55 -12.86 -16.27
C ALA A 66 -8.68 -13.62 -16.98
N THR A 67 -8.40 -14.13 -18.18
CA THR A 67 -9.30 -15.05 -18.85
C THR A 67 -9.35 -16.31 -18.01
N ALA A 68 -10.44 -16.46 -17.28
CA ALA A 68 -10.84 -17.71 -16.68
C ALA A 68 -11.08 -18.73 -17.80
N THR A 69 -10.20 -19.72 -17.89
CA THR A 69 -10.52 -21.03 -18.49
C THR A 69 -10.03 -22.07 -17.50
N SER A 70 -10.88 -22.39 -16.53
CA SER A 70 -11.78 -23.56 -16.57
C SER A 70 -11.05 -24.86 -16.20
N LYS A 71 -11.31 -25.24 -14.96
CA LYS A 71 -11.35 -26.59 -14.40
C LYS A 71 -11.69 -27.67 -15.45
N LYS A 72 -10.79 -28.63 -15.69
CA LYS A 72 -11.18 -29.98 -16.09
C LYS A 72 -10.38 -31.03 -15.32
N ARG A 73 -11.09 -31.68 -14.39
CA ARG A 73 -10.83 -33.06 -14.00
C ARG A 73 -11.04 -33.95 -15.24
N GLY A 74 -10.15 -34.93 -15.43
CA GLY A 74 -10.49 -36.22 -16.04
C GLY A 74 -10.00 -36.53 -17.46
N SER A 75 -9.44 -37.74 -17.57
CA SER A 75 -9.58 -38.73 -18.65
C SER A 75 -8.40 -38.96 -19.63
N LYS A 76 -7.66 -40.05 -19.33
CA LYS A 76 -7.37 -41.20 -20.21
C LYS A 76 -6.53 -40.98 -21.50
N LYS A 77 -5.34 -41.58 -21.53
CA LYS A 77 -4.93 -42.52 -22.59
C LYS A 77 -3.86 -43.46 -22.08
#